data_AF-A0A0V0HM32-F1
#
_entry.id   AF-A0A0V0HM32-F1
#
_cell.length_a   1.000
_cell.length_b   1.000
_cell.length_c   1.000
_cell.angle_alpha   90.00
_cell.angle_beta   90.00
_cell.angle_gamma   90.00
#
_symmetry.space_group_name_H-M   'P 1'
#
loop_
_entity.id
_entity.type
_entity.pdbx_description
1 polymer ?
#
loop_
_entity_poly.entity_id
_entity_poly.type
_entity_poly.pdbx_seq_one_letter_code
_entity_poly.pdbx_strand_id
1 'polypeptide(L)'
;MLSSKSMEYSPRNNLGSRWKEYHGCKDWLGLLDPLDENLRRELVRYGEFIQAAYHCFHSDPATSANDNAHVARDVSLPDRSYKVTKSLYATSSIGLPKWVDDVAPDLGWMTQRSSWIGYVAVCDDKAEIQRMGRRDIVIALRGTATCLEWGENLRDVLVQMPGENELVDAQPKVECGFLSLYKTGGAKIPSLAESVVNEVKRLVEMYKGESLSITVTGHSLGAALALLVADDISTCSPNAPPVAVFSFGGPRVGNKGFVNRLESKNVKVLRIVNKQDVITKVPGMFVSEAIDKKLRDTGASGVLNLLDNSMPWAYSHVGTELRVDTTKSPFLKP
;
A
#
# COMPACT_ATOMS: atom_id res chain seq x y z
N MET A 1 -0.78 -36.30 2.01
CA MET A 1 -1.73 -36.44 0.89
C MET A 1 -2.17 -35.04 0.44
N LEU A 2 -1.61 -34.52 -0.65
CA LEU A 2 -2.18 -33.38 -1.37
C LEU A 2 -2.01 -33.67 -2.86
N SER A 3 -2.92 -34.49 -3.37
CA SER A 3 -3.16 -34.65 -4.80
C SER A 3 -4.65 -34.43 -5.00
N SER A 4 -5.04 -33.18 -5.26
CA SER A 4 -6.23 -32.88 -6.04
C SER A 4 -5.82 -31.82 -7.06
N LYS A 5 -5.89 -32.19 -8.34
CA LYS A 5 -5.59 -31.33 -9.49
C LYS A 5 -6.74 -30.35 -9.80
N SER A 6 -7.43 -29.87 -8.78
CA SER A 6 -8.48 -28.87 -8.91
C SER A 6 -8.40 -27.91 -7.73
N MET A 7 -7.97 -26.68 -8.00
CA MET A 7 -8.08 -25.58 -7.05
C MET A 7 -9.58 -25.32 -6.87
N GLU A 8 -10.19 -25.88 -5.83
CA GLU A 8 -11.59 -25.62 -5.50
C GLU A 8 -11.68 -24.19 -4.97
N TYR A 9 -12.19 -23.27 -5.81
CA TYR A 9 -12.50 -21.92 -5.38
C TYR A 9 -13.60 -21.99 -4.32
N SER A 10 -13.34 -21.45 -3.13
CA SER A 10 -14.35 -21.35 -2.07
C SER A 10 -15.60 -20.64 -2.61
N PRO A 11 -16.84 -21.17 -2.41
CA PRO A 11 -18.06 -20.60 -3.00
C PRO A 11 -18.21 -19.13 -2.62
N ARG A 12 -18.11 -18.20 -3.58
CA ARG A 12 -18.06 -16.77 -3.27
C ARG A 12 -19.46 -16.23 -2.96
N ASN A 13 -19.73 -15.88 -1.71
CA ASN A 13 -20.99 -15.25 -1.32
C ASN A 13 -21.19 -13.91 -2.06
N ASN A 14 -22.45 -13.52 -2.25
CA ASN A 14 -22.82 -12.24 -2.84
C ASN A 14 -22.54 -11.10 -1.86
N LEU A 15 -21.73 -10.12 -2.28
CA LEU A 15 -21.37 -8.93 -1.50
C LEU A 15 -22.15 -7.69 -1.92
N GLY A 16 -22.84 -7.73 -3.06
CA GLY A 16 -23.31 -6.54 -3.76
C GLY A 16 -24.26 -5.66 -2.97
N SER A 17 -25.08 -6.22 -2.08
CA SER A 17 -25.96 -5.40 -1.21
C SER A 17 -25.20 -4.66 -0.10
N ARG A 18 -24.04 -5.16 0.31
CA ARG A 18 -23.25 -4.68 1.45
C ARG A 18 -21.84 -4.23 1.06
N TRP A 19 -21.58 -4.05 -0.23
CA TRP A 19 -20.22 -3.85 -0.73
C TRP A 19 -19.54 -2.63 -0.12
N LYS A 20 -20.29 -1.56 0.13
CA LYS A 20 -19.78 -0.33 0.76
C LYS A 20 -19.30 -0.59 2.19
N GLU A 21 -19.92 -1.51 2.92
CA GLU A 21 -19.48 -1.90 4.27
C GLU A 21 -18.16 -2.65 4.22
N TYR A 22 -18.02 -3.60 3.27
CA TYR A 22 -16.75 -4.29 3.00
C TYR A 22 -15.66 -3.34 2.48
N HIS A 23 -16.06 -2.25 1.83
CA HIS A 23 -15.19 -1.14 1.39
C HIS A 23 -15.00 -0.05 2.45
N GLY A 24 -15.35 -0.32 3.71
CA GLY A 24 -15.00 0.52 4.86
C GLY A 24 -15.88 1.73 5.11
N CYS A 25 -17.08 1.85 4.50
CA CYS A 25 -17.91 3.06 4.69
C CYS A 25 -18.31 3.33 6.15
N LYS A 26 -18.28 2.30 7.02
CA LYS A 26 -18.48 2.37 8.47
C LYS A 26 -17.24 1.92 9.25
N ASP A 27 -16.06 2.08 8.66
CA ASP A 27 -14.77 1.74 9.28
C ASP A 27 -14.74 0.28 9.79
N TRP A 28 -15.35 -0.62 9.00
CA TRP A 28 -15.49 -2.06 9.28
C TRP A 28 -16.10 -2.41 10.65
N LEU A 29 -16.89 -1.50 11.23
CA LEU A 29 -17.58 -1.72 12.50
C LEU A 29 -18.43 -3.01 12.43
N GLY A 30 -18.20 -3.92 13.38
CA GLY A 30 -18.90 -5.21 13.47
C GLY A 30 -18.42 -6.28 12.47
N LEU A 31 -17.34 -6.03 11.72
CA LEU A 31 -16.77 -7.01 10.77
C LEU A 31 -15.41 -7.58 11.20
N LEU A 32 -14.77 -7.04 12.24
CA LEU A 32 -13.40 -7.38 12.61
C LEU A 32 -13.28 -8.37 13.78
N ASP A 33 -14.24 -8.38 14.71
CA ASP A 33 -14.25 -9.28 15.87
C ASP A 33 -15.69 -9.70 16.24
N PRO A 34 -16.11 -10.95 15.93
CA PRO A 34 -15.37 -11.94 15.15
C PRO A 34 -15.17 -11.47 13.69
N LEU A 35 -14.09 -11.92 13.06
CA LEU A 35 -13.80 -11.56 11.67
C LEU A 35 -14.87 -12.14 10.73
N ASP A 36 -15.62 -11.24 10.07
CA ASP A 36 -16.64 -11.61 9.09
C ASP A 36 -16.05 -12.48 7.98
N GLU A 37 -16.76 -13.54 7.60
CA GLU A 37 -16.24 -14.54 6.68
C GLU A 37 -15.96 -13.98 5.28
N ASN A 38 -16.82 -13.08 4.79
CA ASN A 38 -16.64 -12.45 3.50
C ASN A 38 -15.49 -11.46 3.53
N LEU A 39 -15.39 -10.66 4.60
CA LEU A 39 -14.26 -9.75 4.79
C LEU A 39 -12.94 -10.53 4.82
N ARG A 40 -12.88 -11.64 5.58
CA ARG A 40 -11.71 -12.54 5.62
C ARG A 40 -11.29 -13.01 4.22
N ARG A 41 -12.25 -13.40 3.37
CA ARG A 41 -11.99 -13.88 2.01
C ARG A 41 -11.46 -12.76 1.11
N GLU A 42 -12.04 -11.56 1.16
CA GLU A 42 -11.53 -10.42 0.40
C GLU A 42 -10.14 -9.99 0.90
N LEU A 43 -9.86 -10.03 2.21
CA LEU A 43 -8.52 -9.79 2.75
C LEU A 43 -7.48 -10.77 2.21
N VAL A 44 -7.80 -12.07 2.16
CA VAL A 44 -6.92 -13.07 1.54
C VAL A 44 -6.69 -12.74 0.07
N ARG A 45 -7.74 -12.41 -0.67
CA ARG A 45 -7.65 -12.03 -2.09
C ARG A 45 -6.77 -10.80 -2.33
N TYR A 46 -6.88 -9.77 -1.49
CA TYR A 46 -6.01 -8.60 -1.55
C TYR A 46 -4.54 -8.98 -1.29
N GLY A 47 -4.29 -9.90 -0.36
CA GLY A 47 -2.97 -10.51 -0.17
C GLY A 47 -2.46 -11.26 -1.41
N GLU A 48 -3.32 -12.02 -2.10
CA GLU A 48 -2.96 -12.74 -3.32
C GLU A 48 -2.62 -11.78 -4.48
N PHE A 49 -3.28 -10.63 -4.59
CA PHE A 49 -2.90 -9.61 -5.58
C PHE A 49 -1.49 -9.07 -5.34
N ILE A 50 -1.11 -8.86 -4.07
CA ILE A 50 0.25 -8.49 -3.68
C ILE A 50 1.22 -9.62 -4.00
N GLN A 51 0.86 -10.87 -3.71
CA GLN A 51 1.71 -12.03 -4.00
C GLN A 51 1.97 -12.17 -5.50
N ALA A 52 0.96 -11.94 -6.34
CA ALA A 52 1.10 -11.91 -7.80
C ALA A 52 2.10 -10.83 -8.24
N ALA A 53 2.13 -9.68 -7.53
CA ALA A 53 3.13 -8.66 -7.79
C ALA A 53 4.56 -9.15 -7.45
N TYR A 54 4.76 -9.80 -6.30
CA TYR A 54 6.06 -10.41 -5.99
C TYR A 54 6.49 -11.47 -7.02
N HIS A 55 5.58 -12.35 -7.45
CA HIS A 55 5.89 -13.36 -8.45
C HIS A 55 6.29 -12.74 -9.80
N CYS A 56 5.56 -11.71 -10.26
CA CYS A 56 5.90 -11.00 -11.50
C CYS A 56 7.30 -10.37 -11.41
N PHE A 57 7.60 -9.71 -10.29
CA PHE A 57 8.92 -9.13 -10.06
C PHE A 57 10.04 -10.17 -10.05
N HIS A 58 9.89 -11.29 -9.33
CA HIS A 58 10.93 -12.32 -9.28
C HIS A 58 11.12 -13.07 -10.60
N SER A 59 10.08 -13.14 -11.43
CA SER A 59 10.16 -13.78 -12.75
C SER A 59 10.91 -12.92 -13.76
N ASP A 60 10.87 -11.59 -13.61
CA ASP A 60 11.62 -10.64 -14.43
C ASP A 60 12.03 -9.41 -13.61
N PRO A 61 13.13 -9.48 -12.84
CA PRO A 61 13.55 -8.38 -11.97
C PRO A 61 14.08 -7.17 -12.75
N ALA A 62 14.54 -7.37 -13.99
CA ALA A 62 15.11 -6.32 -14.81
C ALA A 62 13.99 -5.47 -15.41
N THR A 63 14.08 -4.15 -15.26
CA THR A 63 13.36 -3.22 -16.12
C THR A 63 14.17 -3.13 -17.41
N SER A 64 13.78 -3.87 -18.45
CA SER A 64 14.57 -3.87 -19.68
C SER A 64 14.61 -2.44 -20.27
N ALA A 65 15.71 -2.04 -20.92
CA ALA A 65 15.79 -0.72 -21.57
C ALA A 65 14.74 -0.53 -22.69
N ASN A 66 14.09 -1.63 -23.10
CA ASN A 66 13.00 -1.72 -24.07
C ASN A 66 11.63 -1.93 -23.42
N ASP A 67 11.53 -1.93 -22.09
CA ASP A 67 10.24 -1.93 -21.39
C ASP A 67 9.55 -0.60 -21.70
N ASN A 68 8.74 -0.63 -22.75
CA ASN A 68 7.82 0.44 -23.04
C ASN A 68 6.88 0.51 -21.84
N ALA A 69 6.99 1.57 -21.04
CA ALA A 69 6.11 1.85 -19.89
C ALA A 69 4.61 1.83 -20.24
N HIS A 70 4.27 1.73 -21.53
CA HIS A 70 2.93 1.64 -22.09
C HIS A 70 2.36 0.21 -22.14
N VAL A 71 3.19 -0.83 -22.08
CA VAL A 71 2.73 -2.23 -22.14
C VAL A 71 2.70 -2.82 -20.73
N ALA A 72 1.54 -3.32 -20.31
CA ALA A 72 1.42 -4.05 -19.06
C ALA A 72 2.11 -5.40 -19.16
N ARG A 73 2.94 -5.75 -18.18
CA ARG A 73 3.47 -7.10 -18.01
C ARG A 73 2.32 -8.10 -17.80
N ASP A 74 2.53 -9.32 -18.25
CA ASP A 74 1.60 -10.42 -17.99
C ASP A 74 1.71 -10.83 -16.52
N VAL A 75 0.71 -10.49 -15.72
CA VAL A 75 0.62 -10.86 -14.31
C VAL A 75 -0.44 -11.94 -14.18
N SER A 76 -0.02 -13.13 -13.72
CA SER A 76 -0.94 -14.25 -13.50
C SER A 76 -1.77 -14.00 -12.24
N LEU A 77 -3.02 -13.57 -12.42
CA LEU A 77 -3.96 -13.35 -11.32
C LEU A 77 -4.74 -14.65 -11.00
N PRO A 78 -4.92 -15.01 -9.72
CA PRO A 78 -5.44 -16.32 -9.32
C PRO A 78 -6.81 -16.66 -9.90
N ASP A 79 -7.72 -15.69 -9.98
CA ASP A 79 -9.12 -15.92 -10.33
C ASP A 79 -9.50 -15.46 -11.73
N ARG A 80 -8.53 -14.92 -12.49
CA ARG A 80 -8.70 -14.37 -13.85
C ARG A 80 -9.89 -13.42 -14.03
N SER A 81 -10.43 -12.89 -12.92
CA SER A 81 -11.59 -11.99 -12.93
C SER A 81 -11.19 -10.53 -13.16
N TYR A 82 -9.88 -10.29 -13.14
CA TYR A 82 -9.25 -8.99 -13.31
C TYR A 82 -8.32 -9.00 -14.50
N LYS A 83 -8.36 -7.91 -15.27
CA LYS A 83 -7.43 -7.62 -16.35
C LYS A 83 -6.42 -6.59 -15.89
N VAL A 84 -5.14 -6.93 -15.98
CA VAL A 84 -4.04 -6.00 -15.73
C VAL A 84 -3.97 -5.00 -16.87
N THR A 85 -3.95 -3.71 -16.55
CA THR A 85 -3.99 -2.64 -17.55
C THR A 85 -2.74 -1.78 -17.54
N LYS A 86 -1.98 -1.76 -16.44
CA LYS A 86 -0.75 -0.97 -16.33
C LYS A 86 0.26 -1.61 -15.40
N SER A 87 1.52 -1.67 -15.82
CA SER A 87 2.65 -1.95 -14.92
C SER A 87 3.15 -0.67 -14.28
N LEU A 88 3.52 -0.78 -13.00
CA LEU A 88 3.95 0.34 -12.18
C LEU A 88 5.41 0.18 -11.80
N TYR A 89 6.13 1.28 -11.84
CA TYR A 89 7.55 1.36 -11.51
C TYR A 89 7.77 2.45 -10.47
N ALA A 90 8.67 2.20 -9.52
CA ALA A 90 9.15 3.22 -8.58
C ALA A 90 10.61 3.53 -8.90
N THR A 91 11.00 4.81 -8.82
CA THR A 91 12.36 5.25 -9.13
C THR A 91 13.01 5.86 -7.90
N SER A 92 14.21 5.42 -7.56
CA SER A 92 15.03 6.06 -6.52
C SER A 92 15.71 7.31 -7.05
N SER A 93 15.68 8.38 -6.27
CA SER A 93 16.46 9.58 -6.50
C SER A 93 17.95 9.40 -6.15
N ILE A 94 18.28 8.40 -5.35
CA ILE A 94 19.65 8.05 -4.93
C ILE A 94 20.06 6.82 -5.73
N GLY A 95 20.97 7.00 -6.69
CA GLY A 95 21.58 5.88 -7.41
C GLY A 95 22.63 5.19 -6.53
N LEU A 96 22.77 3.87 -6.67
CA LEU A 96 23.90 3.16 -6.10
C LEU A 96 25.22 3.73 -6.66
N PRO A 97 26.31 3.73 -5.87
CA PRO A 97 27.62 4.14 -6.36
C PRO A 97 28.04 3.32 -7.58
N LYS A 98 28.64 3.97 -8.59
CA LYS A 98 29.05 3.32 -9.86
C LYS A 98 29.93 2.08 -9.70
N TRP A 99 30.68 1.98 -8.59
CA TRP A 99 31.54 0.82 -8.33
C TRP A 99 30.74 -0.48 -8.17
N VAL A 100 29.45 -0.42 -7.78
CA VAL A 100 28.60 -1.62 -7.62
C VAL A 100 28.38 -2.33 -8.96
N ASP A 101 28.28 -1.59 -10.06
CA ASP A 101 28.19 -2.14 -11.42
C ASP A 101 29.46 -2.93 -11.80
N ASP A 102 30.63 -2.54 -11.25
CA ASP A 102 31.92 -3.15 -11.58
C ASP A 102 32.20 -4.44 -10.77
N VAL A 103 31.70 -4.54 -9.53
CA VAL A 103 31.91 -5.74 -8.67
C VAL A 103 30.80 -6.78 -8.77
N ALA A 104 29.60 -6.42 -9.24
CA ALA A 104 28.49 -7.36 -9.36
C ALA A 104 27.69 -7.18 -10.67
N PRO A 105 28.31 -7.48 -11.84
CA PRO A 105 27.66 -7.31 -13.14
C PRO A 105 26.38 -8.15 -13.31
N ASP A 106 26.30 -9.31 -12.64
CA ASP A 106 25.11 -10.18 -12.63
C ASP A 106 23.95 -9.63 -11.76
N LEU A 107 24.19 -8.56 -11.00
CA LEU A 107 23.22 -7.84 -10.18
C LEU A 107 22.78 -6.52 -10.82
N GLY A 108 22.89 -6.37 -12.15
CA GLY A 108 22.50 -5.15 -12.86
C GLY A 108 21.03 -4.71 -12.67
N TRP A 109 20.16 -5.57 -12.13
CA TRP A 109 18.80 -5.20 -11.68
C TRP A 109 18.79 -4.37 -10.39
N MET A 110 19.82 -4.51 -9.53
CA MET A 110 20.00 -3.74 -8.29
C MET A 110 20.50 -2.33 -8.57
N THR A 111 21.23 -2.13 -9.67
CA THR A 111 21.78 -0.82 -10.07
C THR A 111 20.82 -0.01 -10.94
N GLN A 112 19.66 -0.58 -11.30
CA GLN A 112 18.60 0.16 -11.97
C GLN A 112 17.97 1.18 -11.04
N ARG A 113 17.90 2.43 -11.52
CA ARG A 113 17.22 3.50 -10.78
C ARG A 113 15.71 3.26 -10.63
N SER A 114 15.10 2.51 -11.55
CA SER A 114 13.68 2.21 -11.56
C SER A 114 13.45 0.71 -11.42
N SER A 115 12.48 0.32 -10.58
CA SER A 115 12.13 -1.08 -10.34
C SER A 115 10.61 -1.29 -10.46
N TRP A 116 10.21 -2.41 -11.04
CA TRP A 116 8.80 -2.80 -11.13
C TRP A 116 8.27 -3.04 -9.71
N ILE A 117 7.22 -2.32 -9.31
CA ILE A 117 6.69 -2.29 -7.94
C ILE A 117 5.24 -2.80 -7.83
N GLY A 118 4.57 -2.99 -8.96
CA GLY A 118 3.18 -3.41 -8.94
C GLY A 118 2.44 -3.16 -10.24
N TYR A 119 1.12 -3.14 -10.15
CA TYR A 119 0.25 -2.96 -11.31
C TYR A 119 -1.09 -2.32 -10.94
N VAL A 120 -1.78 -1.83 -11.98
CA VAL A 120 -3.21 -1.51 -11.95
C VAL A 120 -3.95 -2.61 -12.71
N ALA A 121 -5.04 -3.08 -12.14
CA ALA A 121 -5.96 -4.03 -12.77
C ALA A 121 -7.41 -3.57 -12.57
N VAL A 122 -8.31 -4.01 -13.44
CA VAL A 122 -9.75 -3.76 -13.32
C VAL A 122 -10.51 -5.06 -13.45
N CYS A 123 -11.56 -5.23 -12.64
CA CYS A 123 -12.44 -6.38 -12.78
C CYS A 123 -13.21 -6.27 -14.10
N ASP A 124 -13.05 -7.25 -14.99
CA ASP A 124 -13.73 -7.32 -16.29
C ASP A 124 -14.69 -8.51 -16.41
N ASP A 125 -14.68 -9.43 -15.44
CA ASP A 125 -15.63 -10.53 -15.36
C ASP A 125 -17.02 -10.08 -14.88
N LYS A 126 -18.05 -10.36 -15.68
CA LYS A 126 -19.43 -9.93 -15.39
C LYS A 126 -20.02 -10.58 -14.15
N ALA A 127 -19.71 -11.85 -13.89
CA ALA A 127 -20.24 -12.57 -12.74
C ALA A 127 -19.64 -12.02 -11.44
N GLU A 128 -18.35 -11.72 -11.46
CA GLU A 128 -17.63 -11.12 -10.33
C GLU A 128 -18.09 -9.69 -10.05
N ILE A 129 -18.31 -8.87 -11.08
CA ILE A 129 -18.90 -7.53 -10.93
C ILE A 129 -20.28 -7.61 -10.28
N GLN A 130 -21.13 -8.53 -10.73
CA GLN A 130 -22.45 -8.74 -10.15
C GLN A 130 -22.36 -9.21 -8.68
N ARG A 131 -21.43 -10.12 -8.37
CA ARG A 131 -21.18 -10.59 -7.01
C ARG A 131 -20.69 -9.47 -6.09
N MET A 132 -19.80 -8.62 -6.58
CA MET A 132 -19.23 -7.49 -5.84
C MET A 132 -20.18 -6.28 -5.77
N GLY A 133 -21.22 -6.24 -6.61
CA GLY A 133 -22.18 -5.14 -6.76
C GLY A 133 -21.58 -3.86 -7.36
N ARG A 134 -20.37 -3.96 -7.93
CA ARG A 134 -19.57 -2.86 -8.45
C ARG A 134 -18.44 -3.38 -9.33
N ARG A 135 -17.89 -2.52 -10.19
CA ARG A 135 -16.61 -2.78 -10.84
C ARG A 135 -15.49 -2.21 -9.98
N ASP A 136 -14.57 -3.07 -9.58
CA ASP A 136 -13.43 -2.69 -8.75
C ASP A 136 -12.18 -2.47 -9.61
N ILE A 137 -11.47 -1.38 -9.32
CA ILE A 137 -10.13 -1.10 -9.83
C ILE A 137 -9.16 -1.40 -8.70
N VAL A 138 -8.22 -2.32 -8.91
CA VAL A 138 -7.22 -2.71 -7.93
C VAL A 138 -5.86 -2.13 -8.32
N ILE A 139 -5.20 -1.47 -7.36
CA ILE A 139 -3.78 -1.14 -7.43
C ILE A 139 -3.05 -2.01 -6.40
N ALA A 140 -2.20 -2.91 -6.87
CA ALA A 140 -1.46 -3.84 -6.02
C ALA A 140 0.03 -3.52 -6.03
N LEU A 141 0.60 -3.26 -4.86
CA LEU A 141 1.98 -2.83 -4.68
C LEU A 141 2.75 -3.83 -3.82
N ARG A 142 3.84 -4.37 -4.35
CA ARG A 142 4.75 -5.21 -3.56
C ARG A 142 5.59 -4.35 -2.61
N GLY A 143 6.10 -4.98 -1.57
CA GLY A 143 7.19 -4.43 -0.77
C GLY A 143 8.56 -4.72 -1.39
N THR A 144 9.59 -4.36 -0.65
CA THR A 144 10.98 -4.58 -1.03
C THR A 144 11.33 -6.08 -0.99
N ALA A 145 12.07 -6.59 -1.99
CA ALA A 145 12.66 -7.93 -1.94
C ALA A 145 13.94 -7.98 -1.08
N THR A 146 14.66 -6.84 -1.00
CA THR A 146 15.90 -6.61 -0.24
C THR A 146 15.73 -5.42 0.72
N CYS A 147 15.01 -5.59 1.83
CA CYS A 147 14.70 -4.52 2.80
C CYS A 147 15.92 -3.72 3.30
N LEU A 148 17.13 -4.27 3.21
CA LEU A 148 18.37 -3.61 3.66
C LEU A 148 18.77 -2.41 2.80
N GLU A 149 18.57 -2.44 1.48
CA GLU A 149 18.97 -1.33 0.59
C GLU A 149 18.08 -0.09 0.72
N TRP A 150 16.87 -0.24 1.26
CA TRP A 150 15.89 0.84 1.38
C TRP A 150 15.68 1.29 2.82
N GLY A 151 15.96 0.42 3.80
CA GLY A 151 16.03 0.81 5.21
C GLY A 151 17.08 1.90 5.46
N GLU A 152 18.19 1.89 4.71
CA GLU A 152 19.19 2.98 4.72
C GLU A 152 18.69 4.28 4.05
N ASN A 153 17.70 4.18 3.15
CA ASN A 153 17.08 5.33 2.47
C ASN A 153 15.91 5.96 3.25
N LEU A 154 15.38 5.27 4.27
CA LEU A 154 14.43 5.83 5.23
C LEU A 154 15.19 6.76 6.18
N ARG A 155 15.42 8.00 5.72
CA ARG A 155 15.82 9.06 6.63
C ARG A 155 14.58 9.35 7.48
N ASP A 156 14.69 9.36 8.81
CA ASP A 156 13.60 9.73 9.72
C ASP A 156 13.22 11.23 9.59
N VAL A 157 12.96 11.70 8.38
CA VAL A 157 12.73 13.08 7.98
C VAL A 157 11.36 13.15 7.34
N LEU A 158 10.46 13.78 8.08
CA LEU A 158 9.14 14.14 7.60
C LEU A 158 9.23 15.40 6.72
N VAL A 159 8.82 15.28 5.46
CA VAL A 159 8.73 16.37 4.50
C VAL A 159 7.28 16.76 4.26
N GLN A 160 7.03 18.04 4.01
CA GLN A 160 5.69 18.55 3.78
C GLN A 160 5.15 18.13 2.41
N MET A 161 3.88 17.73 2.38
CA MET A 161 3.22 17.37 1.12
C MET A 161 2.87 18.62 0.29
N PRO A 162 2.98 18.57 -1.05
CA PRO A 162 2.53 19.66 -1.92
C PRO A 162 0.99 19.84 -1.91
N GLY A 163 0.52 21.09 -1.89
CA GLY A 163 -0.90 21.48 -2.02
C GLY A 163 -1.49 22.23 -0.80
N GLU A 164 -2.25 23.31 -1.06
CA GLU A 164 -2.91 24.29 -0.16
C GLU A 164 -3.75 23.65 1.00
N ASN A 165 -4.02 24.27 2.17
CA ASN A 165 -3.83 25.65 2.66
C ASN A 165 -3.69 25.72 4.22
N GLU A 166 -3.27 26.90 4.68
CA GLU A 166 -2.71 27.33 5.97
C GLU A 166 -3.60 27.27 7.24
N LEU A 167 -4.63 26.42 7.33
CA LEU A 167 -5.64 26.52 8.41
C LEU A 167 -5.88 25.24 9.23
N VAL A 168 -4.96 24.29 9.21
CA VAL A 168 -5.03 23.10 10.08
C VAL A 168 -3.83 23.12 11.01
N ASP A 169 -4.06 22.96 12.31
CA ASP A 169 -3.05 22.98 13.40
C ASP A 169 -1.83 22.06 13.18
N ALA A 170 -1.87 21.17 12.19
CA ALA A 170 -0.72 20.40 11.74
C ALA A 170 -0.69 20.25 10.20
N GLN A 171 0.29 20.87 9.56
CA GLN A 171 0.58 20.66 8.14
C GLN A 171 0.86 19.17 7.83
N PRO A 172 0.32 18.60 6.74
CA PRO A 172 0.51 17.20 6.38
C PRO A 172 1.96 16.94 5.98
N LYS A 173 2.61 16.03 6.69
CA LYS A 173 3.99 15.60 6.41
C LYS A 173 4.07 14.08 6.29
N VAL A 174 4.93 13.62 5.39
CA VAL A 174 5.19 12.21 5.09
C VAL A 174 6.69 11.92 5.08
N GLU A 175 7.08 10.68 5.29
CA GLU A 175 8.48 10.27 5.22
C GLU A 175 9.07 10.55 3.82
N CYS A 176 10.27 11.11 3.79
CA CYS A 176 10.89 11.63 2.59
C CYS A 176 11.22 10.56 1.54
N GLY A 177 11.65 9.37 1.97
CA GLY A 177 11.95 8.22 1.12
C GLY A 177 10.70 7.70 0.42
N PHE A 178 9.59 7.51 1.14
CA PHE A 178 8.31 7.13 0.54
C PHE A 178 7.83 8.17 -0.46
N LEU A 179 7.90 9.46 -0.12
CA LEU A 179 7.50 10.52 -1.05
C LEU A 179 8.41 10.59 -2.27
N SER A 180 9.72 10.44 -2.10
CA SER A 180 10.68 10.43 -3.21
C SER A 180 10.40 9.26 -4.14
N LEU A 181 10.27 8.03 -3.62
CA LEU A 181 9.95 6.85 -4.42
C LEU A 181 8.65 7.00 -5.20
N TYR A 182 7.67 7.67 -4.60
CA TYR A 182 6.37 7.90 -5.21
C TYR A 182 6.38 8.96 -6.32
N LYS A 183 7.12 10.06 -6.14
CA LYS A 183 7.10 11.22 -7.05
C LYS A 183 8.27 11.26 -8.05
N THR A 184 9.36 10.53 -7.83
CA THR A 184 10.51 10.53 -8.74
C THR A 184 10.20 9.72 -10.01
N GLY A 185 10.36 10.37 -11.18
CA GLY A 185 10.36 9.72 -12.49
C GLY A 185 11.78 9.36 -12.94
N GLY A 186 11.90 8.35 -13.80
CA GLY A 186 13.11 8.01 -14.53
C GLY A 186 13.20 8.76 -15.86
N ALA A 187 14.32 8.61 -16.58
CA ALA A 187 14.55 9.31 -17.85
C ALA A 187 13.53 8.95 -18.95
N LYS A 188 12.97 7.74 -18.92
CA LYS A 188 11.97 7.23 -19.88
C LYS A 188 10.72 6.65 -19.18
N ILE A 189 10.69 6.67 -17.86
CA ILE A 189 9.66 6.03 -17.05
C ILE A 189 9.01 7.12 -16.21
N PRO A 190 7.70 7.39 -16.37
CA PRO A 190 7.00 8.37 -15.54
C PRO A 190 7.05 7.98 -14.05
N SER A 191 6.83 8.94 -13.17
CA SER A 191 6.74 8.64 -11.73
C SER A 191 5.62 7.63 -11.43
N LEU A 192 5.71 6.96 -10.27
CA LEU A 192 4.63 6.10 -9.79
C LEU A 192 3.32 6.88 -9.68
N ALA A 193 3.39 8.09 -9.11
CA ALA A 193 2.25 9.00 -8.98
C ALA A 193 1.57 9.30 -10.33
N GLU A 194 2.35 9.73 -11.32
CA GLU A 194 1.83 10.05 -12.65
C GLU A 194 1.21 8.82 -13.33
N SER A 195 1.89 7.67 -13.25
CA SER A 195 1.43 6.41 -13.85
C SER A 195 0.07 5.97 -13.30
N VAL A 196 -0.08 5.99 -11.97
CA VAL A 196 -1.31 5.57 -11.30
C VAL A 196 -2.43 6.57 -11.56
N VAL A 197 -2.19 7.87 -11.40
CA VAL A 197 -3.22 8.90 -11.60
C VAL A 197 -3.75 8.88 -13.03
N ASN A 198 -2.87 8.79 -14.03
CA ASN A 198 -3.28 8.75 -15.43
C ASN A 198 -4.09 7.50 -15.75
N GLU A 199 -3.67 6.34 -15.24
CA GLU A 199 -4.36 5.09 -15.49
C GLU A 199 -5.73 5.01 -14.79
N VAL A 200 -5.81 5.46 -13.53
CA VAL A 200 -7.08 5.53 -12.80
C VAL A 200 -8.04 6.49 -13.49
N LYS A 201 -7.59 7.68 -13.91
CA LYS A 201 -8.41 8.61 -14.71
C LYS A 201 -8.95 7.95 -15.98
N ARG A 202 -8.10 7.22 -16.71
CA ARG A 202 -8.48 6.50 -17.93
C ARG A 202 -9.56 5.45 -17.65
N LEU A 203 -9.42 4.66 -16.59
CA LEU A 203 -10.38 3.62 -16.21
C LEU A 203 -11.70 4.22 -15.70
N VAL A 204 -11.65 5.28 -14.90
CA VAL A 204 -12.84 5.99 -14.40
C VAL A 204 -13.66 6.57 -15.55
N GLU A 205 -13.02 7.16 -16.56
CA GLU A 205 -13.74 7.66 -17.74
C GLU A 205 -14.24 6.51 -18.62
N MET A 206 -13.45 5.46 -18.81
CA MET A 206 -13.83 4.28 -19.61
C MET A 206 -15.09 3.59 -19.10
N TYR A 207 -15.27 3.50 -17.77
CA TYR A 207 -16.42 2.85 -17.13
C TYR A 207 -17.40 3.84 -16.49
N LYS A 208 -17.44 5.07 -17.03
CA LYS A 208 -18.36 6.10 -16.58
C LYS A 208 -19.81 5.64 -16.68
N GLY A 209 -20.56 5.84 -15.61
CA GLY A 209 -21.95 5.39 -15.48
C GLY A 209 -22.11 4.04 -14.76
N GLU A 210 -21.03 3.29 -14.56
CA GLU A 210 -21.03 2.11 -13.69
C GLU A 210 -20.79 2.49 -12.21
N SER A 211 -21.18 1.60 -11.29
CA SER A 211 -20.77 1.73 -9.89
C SER A 211 -19.33 1.26 -9.75
N LEU A 212 -18.42 2.19 -9.47
CA LEU A 212 -16.98 1.94 -9.35
C LEU A 212 -16.52 1.96 -7.89
N SER A 213 -15.49 1.17 -7.59
CA SER A 213 -14.63 1.33 -6.40
C SER A 213 -13.17 1.30 -6.81
N ILE A 214 -12.31 1.93 -5.99
CA ILE A 214 -10.87 1.78 -6.12
C ILE A 214 -10.33 1.15 -4.85
N THR A 215 -9.65 0.02 -5.01
CA THR A 215 -8.97 -0.70 -3.95
C THR A 215 -7.47 -0.58 -4.13
N VAL A 216 -6.76 -0.05 -3.13
CA VAL A 216 -5.30 -0.02 -3.11
C VAL A 216 -4.82 -1.04 -2.08
N THR A 217 -3.92 -1.92 -2.46
CA THR A 217 -3.37 -2.90 -1.54
C THR A 217 -1.87 -2.97 -1.65
N GLY A 218 -1.20 -3.19 -0.52
CA GLY A 218 0.23 -3.32 -0.51
C GLY A 218 0.78 -3.94 0.77
N HIS A 219 1.99 -4.47 0.66
CA HIS A 219 2.74 -5.07 1.76
C HIS A 219 4.03 -4.32 2.04
N SER A 220 4.43 -4.16 3.32
CA SER A 220 5.70 -3.54 3.72
C SER A 220 5.87 -2.15 3.06
N LEU A 221 6.92 -1.90 2.27
CA LEU A 221 7.07 -0.66 1.48
C LEU A 221 5.84 -0.36 0.59
N GLY A 222 5.26 -1.39 -0.03
CA GLY A 222 4.05 -1.25 -0.86
C GLY A 222 2.84 -0.77 -0.07
N ALA A 223 2.74 -1.10 1.22
CA ALA A 223 1.71 -0.57 2.10
C ALA A 223 1.89 0.93 2.36
N ALA A 224 3.13 1.40 2.47
CA ALA A 224 3.40 2.83 2.62
C ALA A 224 3.04 3.62 1.35
N LEU A 225 3.47 3.11 0.18
CA LEU A 225 3.14 3.68 -1.12
C LEU A 225 1.63 3.66 -1.40
N ALA A 226 0.90 2.64 -0.92
CA ALA A 226 -0.54 2.55 -1.07
C ALA A 226 -1.28 3.75 -0.44
N LEU A 227 -0.81 4.28 0.69
CA LEU A 227 -1.39 5.47 1.31
C LEU A 227 -1.14 6.74 0.48
N LEU A 228 0.06 6.88 -0.11
CA LEU A 228 0.38 8.01 -0.99
C LEU A 228 -0.41 7.95 -2.30
N VAL A 229 -0.57 6.75 -2.86
CA VAL A 229 -1.44 6.50 -4.02
C VAL A 229 -2.88 6.90 -3.72
N ALA A 230 -3.42 6.48 -2.57
CA ALA A 230 -4.79 6.81 -2.17
C ALA A 230 -5.01 8.32 -1.99
N ASP A 231 -4.00 9.05 -1.48
CA ASP A 231 -4.05 10.51 -1.35
C ASP A 231 -4.23 11.21 -2.71
N ASP A 232 -3.48 10.80 -3.73
CA ASP A 232 -3.53 11.45 -5.05
C ASP A 232 -4.80 11.06 -5.84
N ILE A 233 -5.20 9.79 -5.81
CA ILE A 233 -6.32 9.30 -6.63
C ILE A 233 -7.69 9.68 -6.09
N SER A 234 -7.82 9.89 -4.78
CA SER A 234 -9.10 10.32 -4.16
C SER A 234 -9.59 11.69 -4.64
N THR A 235 -8.69 12.52 -5.17
CA THR A 235 -9.02 13.84 -5.74
C THR A 235 -8.69 13.95 -7.23
N CYS A 236 -8.44 12.83 -7.92
CA CYS A 236 -8.02 12.88 -9.32
C CYS A 236 -9.17 13.22 -10.29
N SER A 237 -10.43 13.13 -9.84
CA SER A 237 -11.63 13.44 -10.61
C SER A 237 -12.69 14.05 -9.67
N PRO A 238 -13.54 15.00 -10.13
CA PRO A 238 -14.63 15.55 -9.32
C PRO A 238 -15.60 14.51 -8.75
N ASN A 239 -15.74 13.36 -9.44
CA ASN A 239 -16.56 12.23 -9.01
C ASN A 239 -15.69 10.98 -8.82
N ALA A 240 -14.54 11.14 -8.15
CA ALA A 240 -13.65 10.02 -7.86
C ALA A 240 -14.41 8.89 -7.12
N PRO A 241 -14.28 7.63 -7.56
CA PRO A 241 -14.88 6.50 -6.86
C PRO A 241 -14.38 6.37 -5.41
N PRO A 242 -15.14 5.72 -4.51
CA PRO A 242 -14.67 5.46 -3.14
C PRO A 242 -13.35 4.68 -3.13
N VAL A 243 -12.38 5.20 -2.38
CA VAL A 243 -11.03 4.62 -2.25
C VAL A 243 -10.91 3.90 -0.91
N ALA A 244 -10.51 2.63 -0.94
CA ALA A 244 -10.13 1.88 0.26
C ALA A 244 -8.72 1.31 0.13
N VAL A 245 -7.95 1.38 1.22
CA VAL A 245 -6.60 0.85 1.33
C VAL A 245 -6.60 -0.36 2.25
N PHE A 246 -6.08 -1.49 1.76
CA PHE A 246 -5.84 -2.69 2.55
C PHE A 246 -4.34 -2.93 2.63
N SER A 247 -3.76 -2.56 3.77
CA SER A 247 -2.31 -2.58 3.98
C SER A 247 -1.90 -3.76 4.86
N PHE A 248 -0.82 -4.45 4.49
CA PHE A 248 -0.29 -5.61 5.21
C PHE A 248 1.12 -5.32 5.70
N GLY A 249 1.38 -5.44 7.01
CA GLY A 249 2.75 -5.25 7.54
C GLY A 249 3.37 -3.88 7.21
N GLY A 250 2.53 -2.83 7.09
CA GLY A 250 2.97 -1.51 6.65
C GLY A 250 3.54 -0.64 7.78
N PRO A 251 4.61 0.14 7.53
CA PRO A 251 5.17 1.09 8.49
C PRO A 251 4.27 2.31 8.67
N ARG A 252 4.63 3.20 9.60
CA ARG A 252 4.04 4.54 9.69
C ARG A 252 4.55 5.41 8.53
N VAL A 253 3.66 6.20 7.91
CA VAL A 253 3.98 6.96 6.69
C VAL A 253 4.10 8.45 6.91
N GLY A 254 3.31 9.02 7.82
CA GLY A 254 3.26 10.46 8.03
C GLY A 254 2.80 10.86 9.42
N ASN A 255 2.67 12.17 9.63
CA ASN A 255 2.19 12.74 10.88
C ASN A 255 0.64 12.77 10.96
N LYS A 256 0.10 13.26 12.07
CA LYS A 256 -1.35 13.44 12.25
C LYS A 256 -1.99 14.33 11.16
N GLY A 257 -1.26 15.31 10.64
CA GLY A 257 -1.72 16.13 9.51
C GLY A 257 -1.98 15.30 8.25
N PHE A 258 -1.13 14.30 7.97
CA PHE A 258 -1.34 13.36 6.86
C PHE A 258 -2.55 12.44 7.10
N VAL A 259 -2.75 11.97 8.33
CA VAL A 259 -3.95 11.20 8.72
C VAL A 259 -5.21 12.02 8.43
N ASN A 260 -5.27 13.24 8.96
CA ASN A 260 -6.41 14.14 8.78
C ASN A 260 -6.69 14.45 7.30
N ARG A 261 -5.62 14.55 6.49
CA ARG A 261 -5.72 14.76 5.04
C ARG A 261 -6.37 13.58 4.31
N LEU A 262 -6.04 12.34 4.68
CA LEU A 262 -6.67 11.16 4.09
C LEU A 262 -8.14 11.02 4.53
N GLU A 263 -8.41 11.30 5.80
CA GLU A 263 -9.78 11.28 6.35
C GLU A 263 -10.68 12.35 5.69
N SER A 264 -10.17 13.57 5.47
CA SER A 264 -10.94 14.64 4.81
C SER A 264 -11.25 14.33 3.34
N LYS A 265 -10.45 13.47 2.71
CA LYS A 265 -10.67 12.92 1.37
C LYS A 265 -11.53 11.65 1.37
N ASN A 266 -12.09 11.25 2.52
CA ASN A 266 -12.89 10.04 2.71
C ASN A 266 -12.17 8.76 2.23
N VAL A 267 -10.84 8.70 2.35
CA VAL A 267 -10.07 7.49 2.09
C VAL A 267 -10.24 6.56 3.29
N LYS A 268 -10.69 5.33 3.02
CA LYS A 268 -10.81 4.29 4.05
C LYS A 268 -9.56 3.45 4.12
N VAL A 269 -9.05 3.16 5.31
CA VAL A 269 -7.80 2.40 5.48
C VAL A 269 -8.00 1.30 6.51
N LEU A 270 -7.77 0.05 6.10
CA LEU A 270 -7.69 -1.11 6.98
C LEU A 270 -6.24 -1.61 7.00
N ARG A 271 -5.66 -1.64 8.20
CA ARG A 271 -4.29 -2.10 8.48
C ARG A 271 -4.32 -3.50 9.05
N ILE A 272 -3.75 -4.44 8.33
CA ILE A 272 -3.56 -5.82 8.76
C ILE A 272 -2.16 -5.89 9.39
N VAL A 273 -2.14 -6.03 10.71
CA VAL A 273 -0.92 -6.02 11.51
C VAL A 273 -0.74 -7.39 12.16
N ASN A 274 0.42 -8.01 11.94
CA ASN A 274 0.80 -9.20 12.68
C ASN A 274 1.48 -8.80 14.00
N LYS A 275 1.10 -9.42 15.11
CA LYS A 275 1.65 -9.13 16.45
C LYS A 275 3.18 -9.29 16.52
N GLN A 276 3.73 -10.24 15.76
CA GLN A 276 5.18 -10.50 15.70
C GLN A 276 5.93 -9.56 14.75
N ASP A 277 5.24 -8.78 13.91
CA ASP A 277 5.88 -7.96 12.89
C ASP A 277 6.29 -6.58 13.45
N VAL A 278 7.61 -6.40 13.59
CA VAL A 278 8.23 -5.15 14.06
C VAL A 278 8.17 -4.03 13.04
N ILE A 279 7.94 -4.33 11.76
CA ILE A 279 7.89 -3.34 10.67
C ILE A 279 6.70 -2.39 10.87
N THR A 280 5.61 -2.89 11.45
CA THR A 280 4.44 -2.05 11.74
C THR A 280 4.68 -1.01 12.83
N LYS A 281 5.80 -1.08 13.55
CA LYS A 281 6.14 -0.16 14.64
C LYS A 281 7.16 0.91 14.25
N VAL A 282 7.72 0.85 13.05
CA VAL A 282 8.69 1.84 12.53
C VAL A 282 8.04 2.80 11.52
N PRO A 283 8.62 3.99 11.29
CA PRO A 283 9.65 4.66 12.10
C PRO A 283 9.18 5.04 13.52
N GLY A 284 10.11 5.05 14.49
CA GLY A 284 9.86 5.58 15.84
C GLY A 284 10.30 4.74 17.05
N MET A 285 10.64 3.45 16.94
CA MET A 285 10.96 2.64 18.14
C MET A 285 12.28 3.04 18.82
N PHE A 286 13.36 3.30 18.08
CA PHE A 286 14.66 3.58 18.71
C PHE A 286 14.75 4.94 19.40
N VAL A 287 14.08 5.96 18.85
CA VAL A 287 14.04 7.30 19.46
C VAL A 287 12.98 7.34 20.58
N SER A 288 11.81 6.74 20.37
CA SER A 288 10.75 6.71 21.39
C SER A 288 11.11 5.82 22.57
N GLU A 289 11.65 4.61 22.42
CA GLU A 289 12.00 3.77 23.57
C GLU A 289 13.16 4.34 24.39
N ALA A 290 14.17 4.95 23.75
CA ALA A 290 15.27 5.59 24.47
C ALA A 290 14.80 6.82 25.26
N ILE A 291 13.88 7.61 24.69
CA ILE A 291 13.28 8.79 25.33
C ILE A 291 12.26 8.36 26.39
N ASP A 292 11.39 7.38 26.11
CA ASP A 292 10.36 6.85 27.00
C ASP A 292 10.99 6.14 28.21
N LYS A 293 12.08 5.39 28.01
CA LYS A 293 12.87 4.83 29.12
C LYS A 293 13.48 5.92 30.00
N LYS A 294 14.08 6.95 29.39
CA LYS A 294 14.71 8.07 30.11
C LYS A 294 13.68 8.98 30.82
N LEU A 295 12.45 9.08 30.29
CA LEU A 295 11.36 9.88 30.85
C LEU A 295 10.57 9.12 31.94
N ARG A 296 10.45 7.79 31.82
CA ARG A 296 9.91 6.92 32.88
C ARG A 296 10.86 6.84 34.08
N ASP A 297 12.17 6.79 33.84
CA ASP A 297 13.19 6.85 34.88
C ASP A 297 13.19 8.20 35.63
N THR A 298 12.62 9.26 35.03
CA THR A 298 12.51 10.61 35.63
C THR A 298 11.11 10.95 36.15
N GLY A 299 10.15 10.01 36.11
CA GLY A 299 8.80 10.20 36.66
C GLY A 299 7.87 11.13 35.88
N ALA A 300 8.20 11.46 34.62
CA ALA A 300 7.54 12.49 33.83
C ALA A 300 6.44 11.96 32.88
N SER A 301 5.67 10.93 33.28
CA SER A 301 4.66 10.30 32.41
C SER A 301 3.56 11.25 31.91
N GLY A 302 3.22 12.29 32.68
CA GLY A 302 2.27 13.33 32.24
C GLY A 302 2.80 14.23 31.11
N VAL A 303 4.12 14.37 30.98
CA VAL A 303 4.78 15.15 29.93
C VAL A 303 4.75 14.38 28.60
N LEU A 304 4.67 13.05 28.63
CA LEU A 304 4.62 12.20 27.43
C LEU A 304 3.30 12.37 26.66
N ASN A 305 2.16 12.37 27.36
CA ASN A 305 0.85 12.65 26.76
C ASN A 305 0.72 14.09 26.21
N LEU A 306 1.45 15.03 26.82
CA LEU A 306 1.55 16.40 26.30
C LEU A 306 2.46 16.46 25.08
N LEU A 307 3.63 15.82 25.10
CA LEU A 307 4.57 15.78 23.98
C LEU A 307 3.99 15.04 22.77
N ASP A 308 3.32 13.91 22.94
CA ASP A 308 2.69 13.19 21.82
C ASP A 308 1.62 14.03 21.11
N ASN A 309 0.90 14.89 21.85
CA ASN A 309 -0.04 15.85 21.28
C ASN A 309 0.64 17.13 20.74
N SER A 310 1.84 17.45 21.22
CA SER A 310 2.56 18.71 20.92
C SER A 310 3.76 18.55 19.99
N MET A 311 4.04 17.33 19.50
CA MET A 311 5.19 17.03 18.65
C MET A 311 4.71 16.76 17.21
N PRO A 312 4.75 17.77 16.31
CA PRO A 312 4.38 17.63 14.89
C PRO A 312 5.21 16.61 14.10
N TRP A 313 6.22 16.02 14.74
CA TRP A 313 7.20 15.07 14.20
C TRP A 313 6.87 13.61 14.55
N ALA A 314 5.82 13.36 15.36
CA ALA A 314 5.41 12.01 15.71
C ALA A 314 4.67 11.34 14.54
N TYR A 315 5.21 10.22 14.07
CA TYR A 315 4.57 9.38 13.07
C TYR A 315 3.29 8.75 13.64
N SER A 316 2.21 8.84 12.86
CA SER A 316 0.88 8.36 13.21
C SER A 316 0.42 7.24 12.27
N HIS A 317 -0.35 6.30 12.80
CA HIS A 317 -1.05 5.31 11.97
C HIS A 317 -2.33 5.89 11.38
N VAL A 318 -2.65 5.49 10.14
CA VAL A 318 -3.88 5.88 9.45
C VAL A 318 -4.86 4.70 9.47
N GLY A 319 -6.11 4.95 9.88
CA GLY A 319 -7.22 4.02 9.71
C GLY A 319 -7.41 2.97 10.79
N THR A 320 -8.25 1.98 10.49
CA THR A 320 -8.68 0.91 11.40
C THR A 320 -7.67 -0.23 11.40
N GLU A 321 -7.43 -0.84 12.56
CA GLU A 321 -6.45 -1.93 12.71
C GLU A 321 -7.15 -3.28 12.91
N LEU A 322 -6.75 -4.27 12.10
CA LEU A 322 -7.04 -5.68 12.29
C LEU A 322 -5.76 -6.39 12.73
N ARG A 323 -5.74 -6.88 13.98
CA ARG A 323 -4.60 -7.62 14.53
C ARG A 323 -4.73 -9.11 14.24
N VAL A 324 -3.69 -9.68 13.65
CA VAL A 324 -3.52 -11.12 13.46
C VAL A 324 -2.41 -11.60 14.39
N ASP A 325 -2.57 -12.79 14.96
CA ASP A 325 -1.58 -13.41 15.84
C ASP A 325 -1.15 -14.75 15.26
N THR A 326 -0.04 -14.74 14.51
CA THR A 326 0.51 -15.96 13.88
C THR A 326 1.01 -16.99 14.89
N THR A 327 1.29 -16.60 16.14
CA THR A 327 1.71 -17.54 17.21
C THR A 327 0.61 -18.51 17.58
N LYS A 328 -0.65 -18.17 17.29
CA LYS A 328 -1.81 -19.03 17.53
C LYS A 328 -2.01 -20.06 16.42
N SER A 329 -1.25 -20.00 15.33
CA SER A 329 -1.35 -20.95 14.24
C SER A 329 -0.63 -22.25 14.60
N PRO A 330 -1.30 -23.42 14.58
CA PRO A 330 -0.63 -24.70 14.80
C PRO A 330 0.28 -25.12 13.62
N PHE A 331 0.26 -24.36 12.53
CA PHE A 331 1.01 -24.66 11.30
C PHE A 331 2.28 -23.84 11.12
N LEU A 332 2.44 -22.75 11.86
CA LEU A 332 3.61 -21.88 11.79
C LEU A 332 4.57 -22.22 12.92
N LYS A 333 5.87 -22.16 12.62
CA LYS A 333 6.88 -22.26 13.67
C LYS A 333 6.80 -21.00 14.55
N PRO A 334 6.92 -21.14 15.89
CA PRO A 334 6.85 -20.02 16.84
C PRO A 334 7.82 -18.88 16.54
#